data_AF-A0A803TEQ3-F1
#
_entry.id   AF-A0A803TEQ3-F1
#
_cell.length_a   1.000
_cell.length_b   1.000
_cell.length_c   1.000
_cell.angle_alpha   90.00
_cell.angle_beta   90.00
_cell.angle_gamma   90.00
#
_symmetry.space_group_name_H-M   'P 1'
#
loop_
_entity.id
_entity.type
_entity.pdbx_description
1 polymer ?
#
loop_
_entity_poly.entity_id
_entity_poly.type
_entity_poly.pdbx_seq_one_letter_code
_entity_poly.pdbx_strand_id
1 'polypeptide(L)'
;METLCLCTQSCLLPQTSKCLGLVWVGGMGTEKTSKLHIPLSVFLYFKTIFRNSPHPLITILENRPDCWPILLQHMTTFFQQCPESKESACVSIMRPFLRYLFCEPCQLREHAELRMALLRVLLQSRGPRNKEEPNALECHLLQLLCDLVPYFQVKDLSQVTETLLFLQELFQSLLRFPNVWKLQLCQLSLQLLCFCEVSLQLTGECSSLICLMEENMELLKEGFPFEMAIIGLGLLLLQTPASQQKPILKLAIKILSCPETKKTQTAALILVMPALQILSSTAVEEYMTEKDGGATRQQLAINLLEIVQQEELKEKKQPVCYDHFFPITSVYGSLHTTWKILGLLRENSATSEWLSSVRSMLPITTQVPVHVFLLLAYLLVQENGDNLCGVLAAATEIAKADSSQVPNLIPVLMFKLGRPLEPTLCRNILYTLPALGVHKVCVAQILRALQVLGSTPTLQAVTLRLMTSLWEKQDRVYPELQRFMAMSDMASLSVSKDTQWEKVVAKAASIRDICKQRPYQHGADMLAAISQVLNECTKPDQATPAALVLQGLHALCQAEVVCIRSTWNALSPKLSCDTRPLILKTLSELFSLVPSLMVNSNEYEVCVLANFCTYFKAN
;
A
#
# COMPACT_ATOMS: atom_id res chain seq x y z
N MET A 1 -8.30 -30.80 -18.12
CA MET A 1 -8.06 -32.26 -18.29
C MET A 1 -7.92 -32.86 -16.91
N GLU A 2 -8.79 -33.80 -16.59
CA GLU A 2 -8.88 -34.54 -15.33
C GLU A 2 -7.73 -35.55 -15.16
N THR A 3 -7.24 -35.73 -13.93
CA THR A 3 -6.70 -36.98 -13.36
C THR A 3 -6.54 -36.75 -11.83
N LEU A 4 -7.49 -37.20 -10.99
CA LEU A 4 -7.48 -38.44 -10.18
C LEU A 4 -6.24 -38.56 -9.27
N CYS A 5 -6.30 -38.31 -7.94
CA CYS A 5 -6.95 -39.04 -6.83
C CYS A 5 -6.17 -40.30 -6.37
N LEU A 6 -6.32 -40.62 -5.06
CA LEU A 6 -5.85 -41.77 -4.25
C LEU A 6 -4.70 -41.41 -3.28
N CYS A 7 -4.69 -41.71 -1.97
CA CYS A 7 -5.46 -42.68 -1.16
C CYS A 7 -5.31 -42.29 0.35
N THR A 8 -6.38 -42.10 1.14
CA THR A 8 -7.16 -43.05 1.99
C THR A 8 -6.55 -43.45 3.35
N GLN A 9 -7.33 -43.24 4.43
CA GLN A 9 -7.83 -44.27 5.39
C GLN A 9 -8.65 -43.54 6.49
N SER A 10 -9.98 -43.53 6.43
CA SER A 10 -10.96 -44.56 6.86
C SER A 10 -11.14 -44.67 8.39
N CYS A 11 -12.30 -44.22 8.90
CA CYS A 11 -13.06 -44.94 9.91
C CYS A 11 -14.55 -44.59 9.77
N LEU A 12 -15.35 -45.64 9.62
CA LEU A 12 -16.78 -45.64 9.35
C LEU A 12 -17.60 -45.06 10.51
N LEU A 13 -18.65 -44.31 10.20
CA LEU A 13 -19.80 -44.08 11.08
C LEU A 13 -21.05 -44.68 10.42
N PRO A 14 -21.85 -45.49 11.13
CA PRO A 14 -23.12 -45.98 10.63
C PRO A 14 -24.23 -44.93 10.81
N GLN A 15 -25.20 -45.07 9.91
CA GLN A 15 -26.41 -44.28 9.73
C GLN A 15 -27.25 -44.11 11.00
N THR A 16 -27.85 -42.93 11.18
CA THR A 16 -29.30 -42.81 11.44
C THR A 16 -29.82 -41.43 11.00
N SER A 17 -30.56 -41.50 9.89
CA SER A 17 -31.63 -40.65 9.35
C SER A 17 -32.18 -39.47 10.18
N LYS A 18 -32.27 -38.27 9.57
CA LYS A 18 -33.50 -37.67 8.97
C LYS A 18 -33.33 -36.15 8.77
N CYS A 19 -33.46 -35.74 7.49
CA CYS A 19 -34.14 -34.54 6.92
C CYS A 19 -33.85 -33.15 7.54
N LEU A 20 -33.63 -32.05 6.80
CA LEU A 20 -34.04 -31.66 5.45
C LEU A 20 -32.93 -30.84 4.76
N GLY A 21 -32.83 -30.99 3.44
CA GLY A 21 -32.03 -30.11 2.58
C GLY A 21 -32.74 -28.80 2.27
N LEU A 22 -31.95 -27.84 1.78
CA LEU A 22 -32.35 -26.87 0.76
C LEU A 22 -31.08 -26.30 0.13
N VAL A 23 -30.86 -26.70 -1.12
CA VAL A 23 -29.99 -26.02 -2.08
C VAL A 23 -30.78 -24.82 -2.60
N TRP A 24 -30.22 -23.61 -2.57
CA TRP A 24 -30.61 -22.55 -3.50
C TRP A 24 -29.41 -21.65 -3.84
N VAL A 25 -29.35 -21.32 -5.12
CA VAL A 25 -28.31 -20.57 -5.85
C VAL A 25 -28.75 -19.10 -5.94
N GLY A 26 -27.80 -18.16 -5.81
CA GLY A 26 -27.85 -16.85 -6.47
C GLY A 26 -28.11 -15.60 -5.61
N GLY A 27 -27.09 -14.72 -5.55
CA GLY A 27 -27.24 -13.29 -5.86
C GLY A 27 -27.68 -12.28 -4.77
N MET A 28 -26.85 -11.24 -4.62
CA MET A 28 -27.14 -9.88 -4.11
C MET A 28 -27.39 -9.65 -2.61
N GLY A 29 -26.35 -9.09 -1.97
CA GLY A 29 -26.38 -7.79 -1.28
C GLY A 29 -27.34 -7.57 -0.12
N THR A 30 -26.80 -7.59 1.10
CA THR A 30 -27.05 -6.56 2.14
C THR A 30 -25.92 -6.61 3.18
N GLU A 31 -25.38 -5.43 3.52
CA GLU A 31 -24.49 -5.23 4.68
C GLU A 31 -25.09 -5.82 5.96
N LYS A 32 -24.28 -6.60 6.70
CA LYS A 32 -24.17 -6.55 8.17
C LYS A 32 -23.22 -7.64 8.68
N THR A 33 -22.28 -7.20 9.52
CA THR A 33 -21.50 -8.01 10.49
C THR A 33 -20.60 -9.10 9.90
N SER A 34 -19.31 -8.81 9.87
CA SER A 34 -18.22 -9.78 9.73
C SER A 34 -18.24 -10.76 10.91
N LYS A 35 -19.09 -11.78 10.84
CA LYS A 35 -19.00 -12.98 11.67
C LYS A 35 -17.91 -13.86 11.09
N LEU A 36 -16.83 -13.98 11.86
CA LEU A 36 -15.71 -14.89 11.67
C LEU A 36 -16.22 -16.28 11.28
N HIS A 37 -16.01 -16.69 10.03
CA HIS A 37 -16.35 -18.03 9.56
C HIS A 37 -15.30 -19.01 10.11
N ILE A 38 -15.62 -19.63 11.25
CA ILE A 38 -14.85 -20.75 11.79
C ILE A 38 -14.99 -21.91 10.78
N PRO A 39 -13.90 -22.57 10.35
CA PRO A 39 -14.02 -23.79 9.55
C PRO A 39 -14.82 -24.81 10.37
N LEU A 40 -15.92 -25.34 9.82
CA LEU A 40 -16.77 -26.31 10.51
C LEU A 40 -15.96 -27.50 11.07
N SER A 41 -14.84 -27.83 10.42
CA SER A 41 -13.87 -28.84 10.88
C SER A 41 -13.24 -28.50 12.23
N VAL A 42 -12.83 -27.25 12.47
CA VAL A 42 -12.23 -26.80 13.75
C VAL A 42 -13.29 -26.78 14.86
N PHE A 43 -14.49 -26.27 14.55
CA PHE A 43 -15.59 -26.24 15.52
C PHE A 43 -16.06 -27.65 15.90
N LEU A 44 -16.15 -28.56 14.92
CA LEU A 44 -16.48 -29.96 15.17
C LEU A 44 -15.36 -30.67 15.94
N TYR A 45 -14.08 -30.45 15.59
CA TYR A 45 -12.93 -31.05 16.27
C TYR A 45 -12.87 -30.67 17.75
N PHE A 46 -13.06 -29.38 18.07
CA PHE A 46 -13.14 -28.90 19.45
C PHE A 46 -14.38 -29.43 20.19
N LYS A 47 -15.54 -29.50 19.52
CA LYS A 47 -16.78 -29.98 20.13
C LYS A 47 -16.79 -31.50 20.38
N THR A 48 -16.05 -32.30 19.61
CA THR A 48 -15.95 -33.76 19.80
C THR A 48 -14.94 -34.20 20.86
N ILE A 49 -13.87 -33.44 21.12
CA ILE A 49 -12.86 -33.82 22.14
C ILE A 49 -13.33 -33.45 23.56
N PHE A 50 -13.96 -32.30 23.75
CA PHE A 50 -14.39 -31.86 25.10
C PHE A 50 -15.58 -32.62 25.68
N ARG A 51 -16.32 -33.39 24.86
CA ARG A 51 -17.48 -34.17 25.33
C ARG A 51 -17.16 -35.62 25.71
N ASN A 52 -15.97 -36.14 25.41
CA ASN A 52 -15.59 -37.50 25.80
C ASN A 52 -14.63 -37.44 27.00
N SER A 53 -15.17 -37.69 28.19
CA SER A 53 -14.46 -37.73 29.50
C SER A 53 -13.54 -36.53 29.73
N PRO A 54 -14.07 -35.34 30.10
CA PRO A 54 -13.24 -34.17 30.40
C PRO A 54 -12.21 -34.54 31.46
N HIS A 55 -10.96 -34.10 31.24
CA HIS A 55 -9.88 -34.30 32.20
C HIS A 55 -10.35 -33.85 33.60
N PRO A 56 -10.08 -34.58 34.69
CA PRO A 56 -10.67 -34.30 36.01
C PRO A 56 -10.50 -32.85 36.47
N LEU A 57 -9.36 -32.24 36.14
CA LEU A 57 -9.06 -30.83 36.47
C LEU A 57 -9.92 -29.83 35.68
N ILE A 58 -10.35 -30.17 34.46
CA ILE A 58 -11.31 -29.35 33.70
C ILE A 58 -12.64 -29.35 34.43
N THR A 59 -13.14 -30.54 34.80
CA THR A 59 -14.40 -30.68 35.54
C THR A 59 -14.38 -29.95 36.88
N ILE A 60 -13.25 -29.99 37.62
CA ILE A 60 -13.13 -29.23 38.88
C ILE A 60 -13.17 -27.73 38.60
N LEU A 61 -12.42 -27.25 37.60
CA LEU A 61 -12.34 -25.83 37.29
C LEU A 61 -13.68 -25.26 36.81
N GLU A 62 -14.41 -26.00 35.96
CA GLU A 62 -15.76 -25.61 35.48
C GLU A 62 -16.79 -25.57 36.61
N ASN A 63 -16.75 -26.50 37.57
CA ASN A 63 -17.72 -26.55 38.66
C ASN A 63 -17.37 -25.62 39.84
N ARG A 64 -16.08 -25.32 40.04
CA ARG A 64 -15.56 -24.53 41.17
C ARG A 64 -14.39 -23.65 40.73
N PRO A 65 -14.64 -22.50 40.09
CA PRO A 65 -13.58 -21.60 39.60
C PRO A 65 -12.71 -21.04 40.74
N ASP A 66 -13.28 -20.85 41.94
CA ASP A 66 -12.58 -20.37 43.14
C ASP A 66 -11.45 -21.31 43.62
N CYS A 67 -11.45 -22.57 43.18
CA CYS A 67 -10.45 -23.55 43.59
C CYS A 67 -9.12 -23.43 42.83
N TRP A 68 -8.97 -22.43 41.94
CA TRP A 68 -7.75 -22.25 41.14
C TRP A 68 -6.45 -22.15 41.96
N PRO A 69 -6.36 -21.54 43.17
CA PRO A 69 -5.11 -21.48 43.91
C PRO A 69 -4.65 -22.86 44.38
N ILE A 70 -5.60 -23.71 44.77
CA ILE A 70 -5.37 -25.09 45.21
C ILE A 70 -4.91 -25.92 44.00
N LEU A 71 -5.57 -25.77 42.86
CA LEU A 71 -5.18 -26.41 41.60
C LEU A 71 -3.75 -26.05 41.20
N LEU A 72 -3.39 -24.76 41.29
CA LEU A 72 -2.03 -24.28 41.00
C LEU A 72 -1.00 -24.92 41.94
N GLN A 73 -1.29 -24.99 43.24
CA GLN A 73 -0.38 -25.62 44.21
C GLN A 73 -0.17 -27.11 43.90
N HIS A 74 -1.24 -27.83 43.58
CA HIS A 74 -1.15 -29.25 43.18
C HIS A 74 -0.40 -29.44 41.86
N MET A 75 -0.58 -28.57 40.88
CA MET A 75 0.18 -28.64 39.62
C MET A 75 1.65 -28.34 39.85
N THR A 76 1.95 -27.36 40.72
CA THR A 76 3.32 -27.02 41.09
C THR A 76 4.04 -28.22 41.69
N THR A 77 3.43 -28.88 42.68
CA THR A 77 4.01 -30.08 43.30
C THR A 77 4.08 -31.25 42.31
N PHE A 78 3.03 -31.47 41.51
CA PHE A 78 2.99 -32.52 40.48
C PHE A 78 4.16 -32.43 39.50
N PHE A 79 4.41 -31.23 38.97
CA PHE A 79 5.52 -31.06 38.06
C PHE A 79 6.87 -31.10 38.80
N GLN A 80 7.02 -30.49 39.98
CA GLN A 80 8.28 -30.48 40.73
C GLN A 80 8.73 -31.88 41.18
N GLN A 81 7.79 -32.77 41.51
CA GLN A 81 8.07 -34.12 42.00
C GLN A 81 8.04 -35.18 40.87
N CYS A 82 7.98 -34.76 39.59
CA CYS A 82 7.94 -35.67 38.47
C CYS A 82 9.27 -36.44 38.35
N PRO A 83 9.25 -37.79 38.42
CA PRO A 83 10.47 -38.58 38.25
C PRO A 83 10.96 -38.52 36.80
N GLU A 84 12.28 -38.50 36.60
CA GLU A 84 12.94 -38.41 35.29
C GLU A 84 12.44 -39.48 34.29
N SER A 85 12.14 -40.68 34.78
CA SER A 85 11.65 -41.80 33.96
C SER A 85 10.22 -41.63 33.42
N LYS A 86 9.46 -40.64 33.92
CA LYS A 86 8.04 -40.44 33.54
C LYS A 86 7.73 -39.04 33.02
N GLU A 87 8.74 -38.24 32.69
CA GLU A 87 8.56 -36.84 32.28
C GLU A 87 7.66 -36.70 31.03
N SER A 88 7.84 -37.55 30.02
CA SER A 88 6.98 -37.54 28.82
C SER A 88 5.52 -37.93 29.13
N ALA A 89 5.32 -38.91 30.01
CA ALA A 89 3.99 -39.35 30.43
C ALA A 89 3.27 -38.26 31.26
N CYS A 90 4.02 -37.55 32.12
CA CYS A 90 3.52 -36.44 32.92
C CYS A 90 2.94 -35.31 32.04
N VAL A 91 3.70 -34.87 31.03
CA VAL A 91 3.22 -33.85 30.07
C VAL A 91 2.04 -34.38 29.25
N SER A 92 2.07 -35.65 28.86
CA SER A 92 0.98 -36.27 28.07
C SER A 92 -0.35 -36.31 28.84
N ILE A 93 -0.30 -36.62 30.14
CA ILE A 93 -1.49 -36.63 31.02
C ILE A 93 -2.05 -35.21 31.15
N MET A 94 -1.19 -34.20 31.30
CA MET A 94 -1.62 -32.81 31.54
C MET A 94 -1.99 -32.05 30.25
N ARG A 95 -1.55 -32.54 29.08
CA ARG A 95 -1.79 -31.91 27.76
C ARG A 95 -3.25 -31.54 27.49
N PRO A 96 -4.27 -32.38 27.77
CA PRO A 96 -5.67 -32.01 27.55
C PRO A 96 -6.11 -30.83 28.43
N PHE A 97 -5.69 -30.80 29.69
CA PHE A 97 -6.01 -29.70 30.61
C PHE A 97 -5.33 -28.39 30.19
N LEU A 98 -4.06 -28.43 29.80
CA LEU A 98 -3.35 -27.22 29.34
C LEU A 98 -3.95 -26.68 28.04
N ARG A 99 -4.32 -27.55 27.11
CA ARG A 99 -5.05 -27.16 25.88
C ARG A 99 -6.39 -26.51 26.18
N TYR A 100 -7.15 -27.04 27.14
CA TYR A 100 -8.37 -26.41 27.61
C TYR A 100 -8.06 -25.02 28.16
N LEU A 101 -7.21 -24.95 29.20
CA LEU A 101 -6.98 -23.72 29.95
C LEU A 101 -6.49 -22.56 29.07
N PHE A 102 -5.57 -22.81 28.14
CA PHE A 102 -4.98 -21.77 27.29
C PHE A 102 -5.74 -21.50 25.98
N CYS A 103 -6.44 -22.50 25.41
CA CYS A 103 -7.04 -22.40 24.08
C CYS A 103 -8.58 -22.48 24.07
N GLU A 104 -9.24 -22.48 25.24
CA GLU A 104 -10.71 -22.47 25.32
C GLU A 104 -11.32 -21.25 24.60
N PRO A 105 -12.34 -21.40 23.74
CA PRO A 105 -12.92 -20.28 22.98
C PRO A 105 -13.51 -19.13 23.80
N CYS A 106 -13.95 -19.43 25.02
CA CYS A 106 -14.55 -18.45 25.94
C CYS A 106 -13.50 -17.66 26.73
N GLN A 107 -12.26 -18.17 26.84
CA GLN A 107 -11.13 -17.62 27.63
C GLN A 107 -11.61 -16.80 28.84
N LEU A 108 -12.30 -17.45 29.78
CA LEU A 108 -12.89 -16.78 30.93
C LEU A 108 -11.82 -15.99 31.70
N ARG A 109 -12.14 -14.73 32.05
CA ARG A 109 -11.23 -13.84 32.78
C ARG A 109 -10.88 -14.37 34.17
N GLU A 110 -11.79 -15.13 34.77
CA GLU A 110 -11.61 -15.81 36.06
C GLU A 110 -10.43 -16.78 36.05
N HIS A 111 -10.00 -17.25 34.88
CA HIS A 111 -8.88 -18.18 34.74
C HIS A 111 -7.55 -17.47 34.37
N ALA A 112 -7.54 -16.14 34.22
CA ALA A 112 -6.35 -15.39 33.81
C ALA A 112 -5.20 -15.53 34.83
N GLU A 113 -5.50 -15.39 36.12
CA GLU A 113 -4.50 -15.54 37.19
C GLU A 113 -3.91 -16.95 37.21
N LEU A 114 -4.77 -17.97 37.07
CA LEU A 114 -4.36 -19.37 36.97
C LEU A 114 -3.47 -19.60 35.74
N ARG A 115 -3.86 -19.10 34.56
CA ARG A 115 -3.07 -19.20 33.31
C ARG A 115 -1.67 -18.64 33.49
N MET A 116 -1.58 -17.41 33.99
CA MET A 116 -0.30 -16.71 34.15
C MET A 116 0.58 -17.32 35.24
N ALA A 117 -0.01 -17.70 36.38
CA ALA A 117 0.74 -18.33 37.45
C ALA A 117 1.22 -19.74 37.06
N LEU A 118 0.37 -20.53 36.38
CA LEU A 118 0.73 -21.84 35.89
C LEU A 118 1.82 -21.75 34.81
N LEU A 119 1.74 -20.78 33.90
CA LEU A 119 2.79 -20.55 32.90
C LEU A 119 4.17 -20.39 33.55
N ARG A 120 4.27 -19.57 34.61
CA ARG A 120 5.52 -19.38 35.36
C ARG A 120 6.02 -20.68 35.98
N VAL A 121 5.13 -21.52 36.50
CA VAL A 121 5.46 -22.84 37.08
C VAL A 121 5.96 -23.82 36.01
N LEU A 122 5.36 -23.78 34.81
CA LEU A 122 5.75 -24.63 33.68
C LEU A 122 7.11 -24.23 33.10
N LEU A 123 7.40 -22.92 33.05
CA LEU A 123 8.65 -22.36 32.48
C LEU A 123 9.78 -22.18 33.52
N GLN A 124 9.52 -22.51 34.79
CA GLN A 124 10.51 -22.46 35.84
C GLN A 124 11.67 -23.42 35.52
N SER A 125 12.87 -22.89 35.37
CA SER A 125 14.09 -23.68 35.12
C SER A 125 14.36 -24.63 36.29
N ARG A 126 14.63 -25.91 35.98
CA ARG A 126 14.85 -26.98 36.98
C ARG A 126 16.25 -27.59 36.95
N GLY A 127 17.13 -27.04 36.11
CA GLY A 127 18.52 -27.46 35.99
C GLY A 127 19.48 -26.41 36.55
N PRO A 128 20.73 -26.79 36.86
CA PRO A 128 21.79 -25.81 37.09
C PRO A 128 21.96 -24.94 35.83
N ARG A 129 22.16 -23.63 36.01
CA ARG A 129 22.27 -22.61 34.93
C ARG A 129 23.31 -22.89 33.84
N ASN A 130 24.15 -23.91 33.99
CA ASN A 130 25.31 -24.21 33.13
C ASN A 130 25.09 -25.42 32.19
N LYS A 131 23.88 -25.97 32.07
CA LYS A 131 23.62 -27.03 31.08
C LYS A 131 23.42 -26.45 29.69
N GLU A 132 24.02 -27.08 28.68
CA GLU A 132 23.89 -26.70 27.26
C GLU A 132 22.55 -27.14 26.63
N GLU A 133 21.84 -28.07 27.26
CA GLU A 133 20.57 -28.64 26.77
C GLU A 133 19.47 -28.61 27.84
N PRO A 134 18.19 -28.46 27.43
CA PRO A 134 17.06 -28.52 28.36
C PRO A 134 16.87 -29.94 28.88
N ASN A 135 16.40 -30.07 30.13
CA ASN A 135 15.99 -31.37 30.65
C ASN A 135 14.78 -31.90 29.84
N ALA A 136 14.57 -33.22 29.78
CA ALA A 136 13.52 -33.79 28.93
C ALA A 136 12.11 -33.28 29.28
N LEU A 137 11.78 -33.08 30.56
CA LEU A 137 10.53 -32.42 30.95
C LEU A 137 10.38 -30.99 30.39
N GLU A 138 11.43 -30.18 30.49
CA GLU A 138 11.46 -28.80 29.97
C GLU A 138 11.30 -28.82 28.44
N CYS A 139 11.95 -29.76 27.74
CA CYS A 139 11.75 -29.96 26.31
C CYS A 139 10.29 -30.25 25.94
N HIS A 140 9.66 -31.20 26.62
CA HIS A 140 8.28 -31.58 26.32
C HIS A 140 7.29 -30.45 26.67
N LEU A 141 7.54 -29.69 27.73
CA LEU A 141 6.72 -28.53 28.10
C LEU A 141 6.88 -27.38 27.10
N LEU A 142 8.11 -27.01 26.73
CA LEU A 142 8.36 -25.96 25.74
C LEU A 142 7.77 -26.32 24.38
N GLN A 143 7.92 -27.56 23.92
CA GLN A 143 7.29 -28.02 22.68
C GLN A 143 5.76 -27.94 22.78
N LEU A 144 5.17 -28.39 23.90
CA LEU A 144 3.73 -28.28 24.10
C LEU A 144 3.28 -26.81 24.02
N LEU A 145 3.95 -25.89 24.71
CA LEU A 145 3.60 -24.47 24.72
C LEU A 145 3.73 -23.85 23.32
N CYS A 146 4.76 -24.21 22.54
CA CYS A 146 4.89 -23.82 21.14
C CYS A 146 3.69 -24.33 20.30
N ASP A 147 3.27 -25.58 20.51
CA ASP A 147 2.11 -26.16 19.82
C ASP A 147 0.79 -25.45 20.17
N LEU A 148 0.70 -24.75 21.31
CA LEU A 148 -0.52 -24.03 21.73
C LEU A 148 -0.68 -22.68 21.03
N VAL A 149 0.43 -22.02 20.68
CA VAL A 149 0.45 -20.64 20.16
C VAL A 149 -0.52 -20.43 18.97
N PRO A 150 -0.54 -21.29 17.93
CA PRO A 150 -1.45 -21.12 16.80
C PRO A 150 -2.95 -21.14 17.14
N TYR A 151 -3.31 -21.67 18.32
CA TYR A 151 -4.70 -21.84 18.74
C TYR A 151 -5.20 -20.72 19.66
N PHE A 152 -4.38 -19.70 19.92
CA PHE A 152 -4.78 -18.55 20.71
C PHE A 152 -5.87 -17.73 20.01
N GLN A 153 -6.87 -17.31 20.80
CA GLN A 153 -7.94 -16.46 20.34
C GLN A 153 -7.79 -15.10 20.98
N VAL A 154 -7.59 -14.07 20.16
CA VAL A 154 -7.34 -12.71 20.64
C VAL A 154 -8.48 -11.83 20.15
N LYS A 155 -9.38 -11.45 21.06
CA LYS A 155 -10.60 -10.67 20.78
C LYS A 155 -10.67 -9.37 21.57
N ASP A 156 -10.05 -9.31 22.75
CA ASP A 156 -10.09 -8.14 23.62
C ASP A 156 -8.71 -7.75 24.19
N LEU A 157 -8.67 -6.59 24.85
CA LEU A 157 -7.45 -6.01 25.41
C LEU A 157 -6.78 -6.91 26.47
N SER A 158 -7.57 -7.58 27.31
CA SER A 158 -7.05 -8.53 28.30
C SER A 158 -6.33 -9.69 27.63
N GLN A 159 -6.93 -10.26 26.59
CA GLN A 159 -6.37 -11.40 25.86
C GLN A 159 -5.09 -11.04 25.10
N VAL A 160 -5.00 -9.83 24.55
CA VAL A 160 -3.74 -9.32 23.96
C VAL A 160 -2.65 -9.28 25.01
N THR A 161 -2.95 -8.77 26.21
CA THR A 161 -1.96 -8.65 27.29
C THR A 161 -1.50 -10.01 27.80
N GLU A 162 -2.44 -10.94 28.03
CA GLU A 162 -2.12 -12.32 28.41
C GLU A 162 -1.29 -13.03 27.33
N THR A 163 -1.65 -12.88 26.06
CA THR A 163 -0.93 -13.48 24.94
C THR A 163 0.47 -12.88 24.80
N LEU A 164 0.62 -11.56 24.94
CA LEU A 164 1.91 -10.88 24.91
C LEU A 164 2.85 -11.43 26.00
N LEU A 165 2.37 -11.50 27.24
CA LEU A 165 3.14 -12.04 28.36
C LEU A 165 3.48 -13.52 28.14
N PHE A 166 2.53 -14.30 27.62
CA PHE A 166 2.79 -15.71 27.27
C PHE A 166 3.91 -15.85 26.25
N LEU A 167 3.84 -15.09 25.15
CA LEU A 167 4.83 -15.14 24.08
C LEU A 167 6.20 -14.66 24.59
N GLN A 168 6.24 -13.62 25.43
CA GLN A 168 7.48 -13.12 26.02
C GLN A 168 8.16 -14.16 26.91
N GLU A 169 7.42 -14.79 27.84
CA GLU A 169 7.97 -15.81 28.74
C GLU A 169 8.41 -17.07 27.98
N LEU A 170 7.61 -17.50 26.99
CA LEU A 170 7.97 -18.64 26.12
C LEU A 170 9.24 -18.32 25.34
N PHE A 171 9.32 -17.14 24.74
CA PHE A 171 10.47 -16.69 23.96
C PHE A 171 11.75 -16.69 24.82
N GLN A 172 11.72 -16.04 25.99
CA GLN A 172 12.86 -16.00 26.91
C GLN A 172 13.29 -17.39 27.40
N SER A 173 12.35 -18.34 27.50
CA SER A 173 12.68 -19.73 27.86
C SER A 173 13.35 -20.49 26.72
N LEU A 174 12.91 -20.30 25.48
CA LEU A 174 13.55 -20.87 24.29
C LEU A 174 14.94 -20.29 24.05
N LEU A 175 15.13 -18.99 24.33
CA LEU A 175 16.43 -18.31 24.22
C LEU A 175 17.53 -18.91 25.12
N ARG A 176 17.18 -19.66 26.17
CA ARG A 176 18.17 -20.38 26.99
C ARG A 176 18.89 -21.46 26.21
N PHE A 177 18.25 -22.03 25.18
CA PHE A 177 18.76 -23.15 24.39
C PHE A 177 18.59 -22.90 22.89
N PRO A 178 19.20 -21.85 22.32
CA PRO A 178 18.90 -21.38 20.97
C PRO A 178 19.32 -22.37 19.89
N ASN A 179 20.33 -23.21 20.16
CA ASN A 179 20.81 -24.22 19.22
C ASN A 179 19.81 -25.36 19.00
N VAL A 180 19.04 -25.72 20.03
CA VAL A 180 18.02 -26.77 19.98
C VAL A 180 16.74 -26.26 19.32
N TRP A 181 16.34 -25.03 19.67
CA TRP A 181 15.04 -24.47 19.28
C TRP A 181 15.07 -23.57 18.04
N LYS A 182 16.05 -23.73 17.13
CA LYS A 182 16.19 -22.84 15.96
C LYS A 182 14.90 -22.74 15.12
N LEU A 183 14.26 -23.88 14.85
CA LEU A 183 13.02 -23.92 14.06
C LEU A 183 11.88 -23.22 14.79
N GLN A 184 11.70 -23.50 16.08
CA GLN A 184 10.63 -22.93 16.91
C GLN A 184 10.84 -21.43 17.12
N LEU A 185 12.08 -20.97 17.32
CA LEU A 185 12.42 -19.56 17.39
C LEU A 185 12.13 -18.85 16.05
N CYS A 186 12.45 -19.47 14.91
CA CYS A 186 12.10 -18.94 13.60
C CYS A 186 10.57 -18.82 13.42
N GLN A 187 9.82 -19.86 13.77
CA GLN A 187 8.35 -19.84 13.73
C GLN A 187 7.79 -18.78 14.67
N LEU A 188 8.33 -18.67 15.89
CA LEU A 188 7.90 -17.69 16.88
C LEU A 188 8.16 -16.26 16.39
N SER A 189 9.26 -15.98 15.69
CA SER A 189 9.46 -14.69 15.02
C SER A 189 8.34 -14.34 14.04
N LEU A 190 7.87 -15.29 13.24
CA LEU A 190 6.75 -15.07 12.33
C LEU A 190 5.44 -14.87 13.10
N GLN A 191 5.24 -15.57 14.23
CA GLN A 191 4.08 -15.36 15.09
C GLN A 191 4.08 -13.97 15.72
N LEU A 192 5.23 -13.52 16.25
CA LEU A 192 5.40 -12.19 16.83
C LEU A 192 5.06 -11.12 15.79
N LEU A 193 5.56 -11.26 14.56
CA LEU A 193 5.26 -10.35 13.46
C LEU A 193 3.76 -10.29 13.12
N CYS A 194 3.09 -11.44 13.07
CA CYS A 194 1.65 -11.51 12.82
C CYS A 194 0.82 -10.98 14.00
N PHE A 195 1.33 -11.11 15.22
CA PHE A 195 0.71 -10.63 16.44
C PHE A 195 0.89 -9.12 16.64
N CYS A 196 1.96 -8.51 16.11
CA CYS A 196 2.16 -7.06 16.09
C CYS A 196 0.96 -6.32 15.49
N GLU A 197 0.36 -6.82 14.41
CA GLU A 197 -0.81 -6.18 13.80
C GLU A 197 -2.02 -6.18 14.75
N VAL A 198 -2.31 -7.30 15.40
CA VAL A 198 -3.43 -7.41 16.35
C VAL A 198 -3.16 -6.56 17.59
N SER A 199 -1.93 -6.54 18.08
CA SER A 199 -1.53 -5.67 19.18
C SER A 199 -1.73 -4.20 18.81
N LEU A 200 -1.25 -3.75 17.65
CA LEU A 200 -1.46 -2.38 17.18
C LEU A 200 -2.95 -2.00 17.07
N GLN A 201 -3.79 -2.90 16.57
CA GLN A 201 -5.23 -2.64 16.42
C GLN A 201 -5.96 -2.49 17.76
N LEU A 202 -5.53 -3.21 18.81
CA LEU A 202 -6.24 -3.26 20.10
C LEU A 202 -5.58 -2.40 21.21
N THR A 203 -4.25 -2.33 21.25
CA THR A 203 -3.47 -1.58 22.28
C THR A 203 -2.84 -0.31 21.71
N GLY A 204 -2.60 -0.25 20.40
CA GLY A 204 -1.80 0.82 19.78
C GLY A 204 -0.29 0.69 20.03
N GLU A 205 0.21 -0.44 20.54
CA GLU A 205 1.62 -0.68 20.89
C GLU A 205 2.12 -2.00 20.30
N CYS A 206 3.36 -2.01 19.81
CA CYS A 206 4.04 -3.26 19.39
C CYS A 206 5.55 -3.24 19.62
N SER A 207 6.09 -2.19 20.26
CA SER A 207 7.52 -2.03 20.50
C SER A 207 8.11 -3.21 21.27
N SER A 208 7.40 -3.71 22.28
CA SER A 208 7.79 -4.89 23.06
C SER A 208 8.02 -6.13 22.18
N LEU A 209 7.10 -6.41 21.25
CA LEU A 209 7.20 -7.52 20.30
C LEU A 209 8.34 -7.32 19.30
N ILE A 210 8.53 -6.09 18.82
CA ILE A 210 9.62 -5.73 17.91
C ILE A 210 10.99 -5.92 18.57
N CYS A 211 11.14 -5.55 19.84
CA CYS A 211 12.36 -5.80 20.62
C CYS A 211 12.68 -7.31 20.73
N LEU A 212 11.67 -8.15 21.00
CA LEU A 212 11.87 -9.60 21.04
C LEU A 212 12.30 -10.16 19.68
N MET A 213 11.73 -9.65 18.58
CA MET A 213 12.17 -10.02 17.24
C MET A 213 13.62 -9.59 16.96
N GLU A 214 14.03 -8.43 17.47
CA GLU A 214 15.40 -7.92 17.35
C GLU A 214 16.40 -8.83 18.09
N GLU A 215 16.09 -9.23 19.32
CA GLU A 215 16.88 -10.20 20.10
C GLU A 215 17.01 -11.54 19.35
N ASN A 216 15.92 -12.03 18.75
CA ASN A 216 15.96 -13.31 18.02
C ASN A 216 16.88 -13.26 16.79
N MET A 217 16.85 -12.12 16.10
CA MET A 217 17.61 -11.95 14.87
C MET A 217 19.12 -12.02 15.13
N GLU A 218 19.60 -11.40 16.21
CA GLU A 218 21.01 -11.45 16.62
C GLU A 218 21.48 -12.88 16.94
N LEU A 219 20.58 -13.71 17.47
CA LEU A 219 20.89 -15.08 17.89
C LEU A 219 20.82 -16.08 16.73
N LEU A 220 19.78 -16.02 15.90
CA LEU A 220 19.56 -17.00 14.82
C LEU A 220 20.46 -16.76 13.61
N LYS A 221 20.89 -15.51 13.36
CA LYS A 221 21.68 -15.12 12.17
C LYS A 221 21.08 -15.70 10.89
N GLU A 222 21.76 -16.64 10.22
CA GLU A 222 21.28 -17.27 8.98
C GLU A 222 19.93 -18.02 9.10
N GLY A 223 19.55 -18.45 10.30
CA GLY A 223 18.28 -19.14 10.55
C GLY A 223 17.06 -18.23 10.68
N PHE A 224 17.25 -16.90 10.64
CA PHE A 224 16.17 -15.93 10.79
C PHE A 224 15.38 -15.75 9.48
N PRO A 225 14.03 -15.60 9.52
CA PRO A 225 13.20 -15.49 8.31
C PRO A 225 13.25 -14.09 7.68
N PHE A 226 14.40 -13.69 7.16
CA PHE A 226 14.68 -12.32 6.69
C PHE A 226 13.67 -11.80 5.66
N GLU A 227 13.34 -12.55 4.60
CA GLU A 227 12.41 -12.08 3.57
C GLU A 227 11.01 -11.81 4.11
N MET A 228 10.46 -12.76 4.89
CA MET A 228 9.15 -12.60 5.51
C MET A 228 9.17 -11.48 6.56
N ALA A 229 10.26 -11.33 7.32
CA ALA A 229 10.40 -10.21 8.24
C ALA A 229 10.37 -8.87 7.49
N ILE A 230 11.14 -8.71 6.41
CA ILE A 230 11.13 -7.48 5.59
C ILE A 230 9.73 -7.17 5.07
N ILE A 231 9.02 -8.16 4.52
CA ILE A 231 7.67 -7.97 3.99
C ILE A 231 6.69 -7.55 5.11
N GLY A 232 6.73 -8.26 6.25
CA GLY A 232 5.83 -7.96 7.36
C GLY A 232 6.13 -6.63 8.03
N LEU A 233 7.40 -6.23 8.16
CA LEU A 233 7.77 -4.89 8.63
C LEU A 233 7.26 -3.82 7.66
N GLY A 234 7.33 -4.06 6.35
CA GLY A 234 6.75 -3.17 5.35
C GLY A 234 5.23 -3.01 5.50
N LEU A 235 4.50 -4.12 5.70
CA LEU A 235 3.07 -4.10 5.98
C LEU A 235 2.73 -3.37 7.28
N LEU A 236 3.48 -3.63 8.35
CA LEU A 236 3.30 -2.97 9.64
C LEU A 236 3.53 -1.46 9.54
N LEU A 237 4.62 -1.01 8.88
CA LEU A 237 4.93 0.42 8.76
C LEU A 237 3.80 1.23 8.10
N LEU A 238 3.06 0.65 7.15
CA LEU A 238 1.92 1.32 6.51
C LEU A 238 0.71 1.49 7.46
N GLN A 239 0.59 0.64 8.48
CA GLN A 239 -0.54 0.64 9.42
C GLN A 239 -0.21 1.32 10.76
N THR A 240 1.08 1.42 11.09
CA THR A 240 1.55 1.81 12.43
C THR A 240 1.47 3.33 12.66
N PRO A 241 0.95 3.80 13.81
CA PRO A 241 0.98 5.22 14.17
C PRO A 241 2.41 5.74 14.34
N ALA A 242 2.61 7.04 14.13
CA ALA A 242 3.95 7.65 14.12
C ALA A 242 4.78 7.36 15.38
N SER A 243 4.13 7.26 16.55
CA SER A 243 4.76 6.93 17.84
C SER A 243 5.44 5.55 17.89
N GLN A 244 4.97 4.60 17.09
CA GLN A 244 5.46 3.20 17.09
C GLN A 244 6.32 2.86 15.87
N GLN A 245 6.56 3.80 14.95
CA GLN A 245 7.35 3.55 13.73
C GLN A 245 8.86 3.41 14.02
N LYS A 246 9.38 4.07 15.06
CA LYS A 246 10.82 4.12 15.37
C LYS A 246 11.44 2.73 15.66
N PRO A 247 10.86 1.88 16.53
CA PRO A 247 11.34 0.51 16.74
C PRO A 247 11.34 -0.34 15.45
N ILE A 248 10.28 -0.23 14.65
CA ILE A 248 10.13 -1.00 13.40
C ILE A 248 11.23 -0.60 12.39
N LEU A 249 11.49 0.70 12.24
CA LEU A 249 12.57 1.20 11.38
C LEU A 249 13.95 0.76 11.87
N LYS A 250 14.20 0.79 13.18
CA LYS A 250 15.47 0.32 13.75
C LYS A 250 15.71 -1.17 13.45
N LEU A 251 14.70 -2.01 13.65
CA LEU A 251 14.79 -3.44 13.33
C LEU A 251 15.02 -3.64 11.83
N ALA A 252 14.30 -2.91 10.97
CA ALA A 252 14.47 -3.01 9.52
C ALA A 252 15.89 -2.63 9.07
N ILE A 253 16.46 -1.52 9.58
CA ILE A 253 17.85 -1.12 9.32
C ILE A 253 18.83 -2.19 9.78
N LYS A 254 18.63 -2.76 10.98
CA LYS A 254 19.49 -3.79 11.54
C LYS A 254 19.46 -5.07 10.73
N ILE A 255 18.27 -5.48 10.27
CA ILE A 255 18.09 -6.60 9.34
C ILE A 255 18.90 -6.33 8.06
N LEU A 256 18.71 -5.18 7.41
CA LEU A 256 19.39 -4.88 6.14
C LEU A 256 20.90 -4.69 6.27
N SER A 257 21.39 -4.33 7.46
CA SER A 257 22.83 -4.19 7.75
C SER A 257 23.52 -5.53 8.03
N CYS A 258 22.76 -6.60 8.23
CA CYS A 258 23.27 -7.93 8.55
C CYS A 258 23.84 -8.60 7.28
N PRO A 259 25.10 -9.06 7.25
CA PRO A 259 25.77 -9.54 6.03
C PRO A 259 25.06 -10.76 5.38
N GLU A 260 24.31 -11.52 6.16
CA GLU A 260 23.48 -12.65 5.75
C GLU A 260 22.31 -12.22 4.83
N THR A 261 21.87 -10.95 4.91
CA THR A 261 20.78 -10.40 4.08
C THR A 261 21.19 -10.00 2.67
N LYS A 262 22.47 -10.12 2.32
CA LYS A 262 22.93 -9.94 0.93
C LYS A 262 22.19 -10.86 -0.06
N LYS A 263 21.63 -11.99 0.41
CA LYS A 263 20.82 -12.92 -0.39
C LYS A 263 19.37 -12.45 -0.65
N THR A 264 18.86 -11.49 0.14
CA THR A 264 17.44 -11.08 0.19
C THR A 264 17.22 -9.62 -0.22
N GLN A 265 18.22 -8.96 -0.83
CA GLN A 265 18.21 -7.52 -1.12
C GLN A 265 17.04 -7.08 -2.00
N THR A 266 16.56 -7.94 -2.89
CA THR A 266 15.39 -7.64 -3.72
C THR A 266 14.13 -7.40 -2.88
N ALA A 267 13.94 -8.17 -1.79
CA ALA A 267 12.82 -7.96 -0.88
C ALA A 267 12.91 -6.62 -0.14
N ALA A 268 14.11 -6.06 0.04
CA ALA A 268 14.31 -4.79 0.72
C ALA A 268 13.63 -3.61 -0.01
N LEU A 269 13.44 -3.71 -1.33
CA LEU A 269 12.72 -2.72 -2.13
C LEU A 269 11.25 -2.54 -1.68
N ILE A 270 10.65 -3.52 -1.02
CA ILE A 270 9.29 -3.41 -0.45
C ILE A 270 9.23 -2.32 0.63
N LEU A 271 10.33 -2.04 1.32
CA LEU A 271 10.39 -1.03 2.36
C LEU A 271 10.48 0.41 1.81
N VAL A 272 10.69 0.58 0.50
CA VAL A 272 10.80 1.91 -0.13
C VAL A 272 9.51 2.70 0.01
N MET A 273 8.35 2.11 -0.30
CA MET A 273 7.06 2.80 -0.20
C MET A 273 6.74 3.24 1.25
N PRO A 274 6.81 2.36 2.27
CA PRO A 274 6.61 2.77 3.66
C PRO A 274 7.60 3.85 4.12
N ALA A 275 8.89 3.74 3.77
CA ALA A 275 9.89 4.74 4.14
C ALA A 275 9.58 6.10 3.51
N LEU A 276 9.22 6.15 2.21
CA LEU A 276 8.84 7.38 1.53
C LEU A 276 7.53 7.98 2.09
N GLN A 277 6.58 7.15 2.53
CA GLN A 277 5.38 7.63 3.23
C GLN A 277 5.75 8.40 4.50
N ILE A 278 6.66 7.85 5.32
CA ILE A 278 7.15 8.49 6.55
C ILE A 278 7.80 9.84 6.23
N LEU A 279 8.62 9.92 5.18
CA LEU A 279 9.23 11.17 4.73
C LEU A 279 8.22 12.19 4.19
N SER A 280 7.14 11.72 3.57
CA SER A 280 6.09 12.60 3.01
C SER A 280 5.11 13.13 4.06
N SER A 281 5.06 12.52 5.24
CA SER A 281 4.17 12.95 6.34
C SER A 281 4.70 14.24 6.99
N THR A 282 3.86 15.28 7.02
CA THR A 282 4.20 16.57 7.63
C THR A 282 4.46 16.39 9.12
N ALA A 283 5.65 16.78 9.57
CA ALA A 283 6.18 16.66 10.94
C ALA A 283 5.44 17.53 11.98
N VAL A 284 4.11 17.47 12.03
CA VAL A 284 3.33 18.23 13.03
C VAL A 284 3.50 17.66 14.44
N GLU A 285 3.86 16.36 14.57
CA GLU A 285 4.03 15.69 15.87
C GLU A 285 5.47 15.69 16.42
N GLU A 286 6.47 16.09 15.63
CA GLU A 286 7.88 16.03 16.07
C GLU A 286 8.22 17.10 17.12
N TYR A 287 7.50 18.22 17.16
CA TYR A 287 7.75 19.30 18.11
C TYR A 287 7.33 19.00 19.56
N MET A 288 6.59 17.92 19.83
CA MET A 288 6.09 17.63 21.18
C MET A 288 6.85 16.49 21.88
N THR A 289 7.83 15.85 21.21
CA THR A 289 8.57 14.68 21.73
C THR A 289 10.10 14.79 21.63
N GLU A 290 10.66 16.00 21.46
CA GLU A 290 12.10 16.25 21.52
C GLU A 290 12.64 16.27 22.98
N LYS A 291 12.60 15.11 23.66
CA LYS A 291 13.36 14.91 24.90
C LYS A 291 14.37 13.77 24.84
N ASP A 292 14.47 13.06 23.72
CA ASP A 292 15.32 11.89 23.59
C ASP A 292 16.31 12.10 22.43
N GLY A 293 17.60 12.26 22.75
CA GLY A 293 18.68 12.62 21.80
C GLY A 293 19.04 11.56 20.75
N GLY A 294 18.11 10.66 20.40
CA GLY A 294 18.28 9.64 19.37
C GLY A 294 17.74 10.09 18.00
N ALA A 295 18.15 9.37 16.95
CA ALA A 295 17.72 9.64 15.57
C ALA A 295 16.19 9.74 15.44
N THR A 296 15.72 10.74 14.68
CA THR A 296 14.30 10.94 14.36
C THR A 296 13.79 9.84 13.43
N ARG A 297 12.47 9.63 13.39
CA ARG A 297 11.86 8.66 12.47
C ARG A 297 12.20 8.97 11.00
N GLN A 298 12.28 10.24 10.63
CA GLN A 298 12.65 10.68 9.29
C GLN A 298 14.11 10.35 8.98
N GLN A 299 15.03 10.60 9.90
CA GLN A 299 16.43 10.23 9.73
C GLN A 299 16.59 8.71 9.57
N LEU A 300 15.86 7.92 10.36
CA LEU A 300 15.86 6.45 10.21
C LEU A 300 15.31 6.01 8.84
N ALA A 301 14.24 6.64 8.35
CA ALA A 301 13.70 6.36 7.02
C ALA A 301 14.70 6.73 5.90
N ILE A 302 15.44 7.84 6.04
CA ILE A 302 16.53 8.21 5.10
C ILE A 302 17.63 7.15 5.12
N ASN A 303 18.16 6.81 6.31
CA ASN A 303 19.21 5.81 6.45
C ASN A 303 18.78 4.46 5.85
N LEU A 304 17.52 4.06 6.05
CA LEU A 304 16.97 2.85 5.47
C LEU A 304 16.95 2.91 3.93
N LEU A 305 16.49 4.03 3.35
CA LEU A 305 16.50 4.21 1.90
C LEU A 305 17.92 4.22 1.32
N GLU A 306 18.90 4.78 2.03
CA GLU A 306 20.31 4.76 1.64
C GLU A 306 20.86 3.32 1.63
N ILE A 307 20.55 2.50 2.64
CA ILE A 307 20.98 1.09 2.68
C ILE A 307 20.35 0.30 1.54
N VAL A 308 19.05 0.47 1.29
CA VAL A 308 18.32 -0.21 0.19
C VAL A 308 18.88 0.18 -1.18
N GLN A 309 19.55 1.34 -1.30
CA GLN A 309 20.14 1.82 -2.54
C GLN A 309 21.53 1.28 -2.85
N GLN A 310 22.25 0.73 -1.87
CA GLN A 310 23.62 0.24 -2.11
C GLN A 310 23.62 -1.01 -3.02
N GLU A 311 24.33 -0.89 -4.15
CA GLU A 311 24.03 -1.51 -5.44
C GLU A 311 24.58 -2.94 -5.66
N GLU A 312 24.63 -3.82 -4.64
CA GLU A 312 25.16 -5.18 -4.80
C GLU A 312 24.09 -6.27 -4.96
N LEU A 313 23.18 -6.13 -5.95
CA LEU A 313 22.17 -7.15 -6.27
C LEU A 313 22.81 -8.40 -6.89
N LYS A 314 23.36 -9.27 -6.05
CA LYS A 314 23.74 -10.65 -6.40
C LYS A 314 22.96 -11.62 -5.53
N GLU A 315 21.87 -12.13 -6.09
CA GLU A 315 21.09 -13.18 -5.46
C GLU A 315 21.79 -14.54 -5.53
N LYS A 316 21.68 -15.31 -4.45
CA LYS A 316 21.79 -16.77 -4.50
C LYS A 316 20.39 -17.34 -4.28
N LYS A 317 19.92 -18.14 -5.23
CA LYS A 317 18.63 -18.84 -5.14
C LYS A 317 18.70 -19.91 -4.05
N GLN A 318 18.10 -19.67 -2.90
CA GLN A 318 17.60 -20.74 -2.03
C GLN A 318 16.31 -20.28 -1.35
N PRO A 319 15.14 -20.81 -1.76
CA PRO A 319 13.94 -20.65 -0.96
C PRO A 319 14.07 -21.56 0.27
N VAL A 320 14.11 -20.97 1.46
CA VAL A 320 13.84 -21.72 2.68
C VAL A 320 12.34 -21.94 2.74
N CYS A 321 11.91 -23.20 2.67
CA CYS A 321 10.49 -23.54 2.71
C CYS A 321 10.00 -23.60 4.15
N TYR A 322 8.98 -22.81 4.48
CA TYR A 322 8.34 -22.79 5.81
C TYR A 322 7.02 -23.59 5.78
N ASP A 323 7.03 -24.80 5.21
CA ASP A 323 5.83 -25.56 4.78
C ASP A 323 4.82 -25.92 5.88
N HIS A 324 5.14 -25.72 7.16
CA HIS A 324 4.29 -26.11 8.29
C HIS A 324 4.16 -24.98 9.31
N PHE A 325 3.56 -23.87 8.91
CA PHE A 325 3.28 -22.73 9.80
C PHE A 325 1.78 -22.48 9.93
N PHE A 326 1.27 -22.51 11.16
CA PHE A 326 -0.10 -22.12 11.49
C PHE A 326 -0.08 -20.81 12.26
N PRO A 327 -0.54 -19.69 11.67
CA PRO A 327 -0.46 -18.39 12.31
C PRO A 327 -1.50 -18.20 13.41
N ILE A 328 -1.21 -17.36 14.42
CA ILE A 328 -2.20 -16.88 15.40
C ILE A 328 -3.31 -16.08 14.69
N THR A 329 -2.98 -15.39 13.60
CA THR A 329 -3.85 -14.41 12.95
C THR A 329 -3.97 -14.67 11.45
N SER A 330 -5.07 -14.23 10.82
CA SER A 330 -5.26 -14.33 9.37
C SER A 330 -4.27 -13.50 8.55
N VAL A 331 -3.53 -12.58 9.19
CA VAL A 331 -2.53 -11.68 8.61
C VAL A 331 -1.42 -12.44 7.89
N TYR A 332 -1.04 -13.62 8.40
CA TYR A 332 -0.03 -14.45 7.76
C TYR A 332 -0.43 -14.85 6.34
N GLY A 333 -1.72 -14.97 6.02
CA GLY A 333 -2.19 -15.22 4.66
C GLY A 333 -1.69 -14.14 3.69
N SER A 334 -1.82 -12.87 4.07
CA SER A 334 -1.29 -11.75 3.29
C SER A 334 0.24 -11.79 3.21
N LEU A 335 0.92 -12.04 4.33
CA LEU A 335 2.38 -12.13 4.38
C LEU A 335 2.92 -13.24 3.46
N HIS A 336 2.40 -14.45 3.61
CA HIS A 336 2.80 -15.62 2.85
C HIS A 336 2.50 -15.46 1.36
N THR A 337 1.33 -14.92 1.01
CA THR A 337 0.95 -14.65 -0.38
C THR A 337 1.89 -13.64 -1.00
N THR A 338 2.23 -12.56 -0.28
CA THR A 338 3.19 -11.54 -0.75
C THR A 338 4.57 -12.15 -0.97
N TRP A 339 5.03 -12.99 -0.05
CA TRP A 339 6.32 -13.68 -0.17
C TRP A 339 6.36 -14.63 -1.38
N LYS A 340 5.32 -15.45 -1.57
CA LYS A 340 5.20 -16.34 -2.75
C LYS A 340 5.19 -15.54 -4.06
N ILE A 341 4.39 -14.48 -4.14
CA ILE A 341 4.31 -13.63 -5.34
C ILE A 341 5.66 -12.96 -5.59
N LEU A 342 6.30 -12.40 -4.56
CA LEU A 342 7.61 -11.77 -4.69
C LEU A 342 8.66 -12.77 -5.23
N GLY A 343 8.61 -14.03 -4.78
CA GLY A 343 9.44 -15.10 -5.32
C GLY A 343 9.23 -15.32 -6.82
N LEU A 344 7.99 -15.25 -7.31
CA LEU A 344 7.62 -15.39 -8.72
C LEU A 344 7.99 -14.14 -9.55
N LEU A 345 7.80 -12.94 -9.01
CA LEU A 345 8.09 -11.66 -9.69
C LEU A 345 9.58 -11.43 -9.97
N ARG A 346 10.47 -12.29 -9.44
CA ARG A 346 11.88 -12.31 -9.85
C ARG A 346 12.06 -12.76 -11.31
N GLU A 347 11.05 -13.40 -11.89
CA GLU A 347 11.01 -13.80 -13.29
C GLU A 347 10.22 -12.77 -14.12
N ASN A 348 10.87 -12.12 -15.09
CA ASN A 348 10.28 -11.03 -15.88
C ASN A 348 8.96 -11.41 -16.59
N SER A 349 8.77 -12.68 -16.95
CA SER A 349 7.53 -13.17 -17.58
C SER A 349 6.34 -13.13 -16.63
N ALA A 350 6.56 -13.47 -15.36
CA ALA A 350 5.50 -13.55 -14.34
C ALA A 350 4.92 -12.18 -13.99
N THR A 351 5.70 -11.10 -14.15
CA THR A 351 5.24 -9.72 -13.92
C THR A 351 4.03 -9.38 -14.78
N SER A 352 4.08 -9.68 -16.08
CA SER A 352 3.00 -9.36 -17.01
C SER A 352 1.71 -10.15 -16.71
N GLU A 353 1.84 -11.44 -16.38
CA GLU A 353 0.72 -12.31 -16.01
C GLU A 353 0.08 -11.87 -14.69
N TRP A 354 0.91 -11.54 -13.68
CA TRP A 354 0.42 -11.04 -12.40
C TRP A 354 -0.34 -9.72 -12.57
N LEU A 355 0.21 -8.76 -13.32
CA LEU A 355 -0.45 -7.48 -13.60
C LEU A 355 -1.79 -7.69 -14.34
N SER A 356 -1.84 -8.61 -15.31
CA SER A 356 -3.08 -8.95 -16.02
C SER A 356 -4.12 -9.55 -15.07
N SER A 357 -3.69 -10.42 -14.16
CA SER A 357 -4.54 -11.07 -13.17
C SER A 357 -5.12 -10.04 -12.19
N VAL A 358 -4.28 -9.16 -11.65
CA VAL A 358 -4.72 -8.06 -10.77
C VAL A 358 -5.75 -7.19 -11.49
N ARG A 359 -5.48 -6.77 -12.73
CA ARG A 359 -6.38 -5.93 -13.53
C ARG A 359 -7.72 -6.60 -13.81
N SER A 360 -7.74 -7.91 -14.05
CA SER A 360 -8.98 -8.65 -14.29
C SER A 360 -9.93 -8.69 -13.09
N MET A 361 -9.38 -8.58 -11.87
CA MET A 361 -10.15 -8.63 -10.62
C MET A 361 -10.66 -7.25 -10.18
N LEU A 362 -10.05 -6.15 -10.65
CA LEU A 362 -10.41 -4.78 -10.25
C LEU A 362 -11.91 -4.44 -10.39
N PRO A 363 -12.63 -4.85 -11.45
CA PRO A 363 -14.06 -4.55 -11.58
C PRO A 363 -14.94 -5.18 -10.50
N ILE A 364 -14.44 -6.23 -9.82
CA ILE A 364 -15.19 -7.04 -8.86
C ILE A 364 -14.79 -6.69 -7.42
N THR A 365 -13.61 -6.09 -7.22
CA THR A 365 -13.09 -5.74 -5.90
C THR A 365 -13.53 -4.34 -5.45
N THR A 366 -14.05 -4.23 -4.23
CA THR A 366 -14.39 -2.94 -3.61
C THR A 366 -13.19 -2.25 -2.97
N GLN A 367 -12.23 -3.03 -2.47
CA GLN A 367 -11.02 -2.55 -1.84
C GLN A 367 -9.85 -3.42 -2.28
N VAL A 368 -8.76 -2.78 -2.67
CA VAL A 368 -7.54 -3.47 -3.09
C VAL A 368 -6.69 -3.75 -1.85
N PRO A 369 -6.28 -5.01 -1.60
CA PRO A 369 -5.46 -5.33 -0.44
C PRO A 369 -4.13 -4.55 -0.41
N VAL A 370 -3.71 -4.12 0.77
CA VAL A 370 -2.49 -3.30 0.98
C VAL A 370 -1.24 -3.96 0.39
N HIS A 371 -1.13 -5.29 0.49
CA HIS A 371 0.01 -6.01 -0.06
C HIS A 371 0.13 -5.92 -1.59
N VAL A 372 -0.97 -5.72 -2.31
CA VAL A 372 -0.96 -5.49 -3.77
C VAL A 372 -0.30 -4.14 -4.07
N PHE A 373 -0.58 -3.11 -3.28
CA PHE A 373 0.09 -1.80 -3.42
C PHE A 373 1.58 -1.88 -3.10
N LEU A 374 1.98 -2.64 -2.08
CA LEU A 374 3.40 -2.88 -1.79
C LEU A 374 4.12 -3.59 -2.94
N LEU A 375 3.52 -4.63 -3.51
CA LEU A 375 4.07 -5.34 -4.67
C LEU A 375 4.14 -4.44 -5.91
N LEU A 376 3.13 -3.60 -6.13
CA LEU A 376 3.14 -2.61 -7.20
C LEU A 376 4.25 -1.58 -7.02
N ALA A 377 4.44 -1.08 -5.80
CA ALA A 377 5.53 -0.15 -5.49
C ALA A 377 6.91 -0.81 -5.64
N TYR A 378 7.04 -2.07 -5.24
CA TYR A 378 8.23 -2.87 -5.50
C TYR A 378 8.57 -2.92 -7.00
N LEU A 379 7.59 -3.25 -7.86
CA LEU A 379 7.77 -3.28 -9.31
C LEU A 379 8.10 -1.89 -9.89
N LEU A 380 7.47 -0.82 -9.39
CA LEU A 380 7.78 0.56 -9.82
C LEU A 380 9.24 0.94 -9.56
N VAL A 381 9.82 0.46 -8.46
CA VAL A 381 11.22 0.73 -8.12
C VAL A 381 12.17 -0.17 -8.91
N GLN A 382 11.86 -1.47 -9.02
CA GLN A 382 12.71 -2.47 -9.66
C GLN A 382 12.77 -2.34 -11.19
N GLU A 383 11.63 -2.16 -11.86
CA GLU A 383 11.53 -2.23 -13.32
C GLU A 383 12.10 -0.98 -14.00
N ASN A 384 12.95 -1.18 -15.00
CA ASN A 384 13.55 -0.13 -15.83
C ASN A 384 13.27 -0.33 -17.33
N GLY A 385 12.50 -1.34 -17.73
CA GLY A 385 12.24 -1.71 -19.12
C GLY A 385 10.76 -1.61 -19.51
N ASP A 386 10.38 -2.37 -20.55
CA ASP A 386 9.02 -2.36 -21.13
C ASP A 386 7.93 -2.71 -20.11
N ASN A 387 8.24 -3.55 -19.12
CA ASN A 387 7.35 -3.91 -18.03
C ASN A 387 6.88 -2.68 -17.22
N LEU A 388 7.70 -1.62 -17.11
CA LEU A 388 7.34 -0.42 -16.35
C LEU A 388 6.08 0.25 -16.93
N CYS A 389 5.90 0.24 -18.26
CA CYS A 389 4.68 0.76 -18.88
C CYS A 389 3.44 -0.02 -18.43
N GLY A 390 3.55 -1.35 -18.33
CA GLY A 390 2.50 -2.22 -17.80
C GLY A 390 2.19 -1.93 -16.33
N VAL A 391 3.22 -1.70 -15.52
CA VAL A 391 3.08 -1.35 -14.09
C VAL A 391 2.39 0.02 -13.93
N LEU A 392 2.79 1.03 -14.69
CA LEU A 392 2.18 2.37 -14.66
C LEU A 392 0.70 2.34 -15.10
N ALA A 393 0.38 1.55 -16.13
CA ALA A 393 -0.99 1.32 -16.55
C ALA A 393 -1.81 0.64 -15.45
N ALA A 394 -1.28 -0.41 -14.82
CA ALA A 394 -1.94 -1.07 -13.70
C ALA A 394 -2.14 -0.13 -12.50
N ALA A 395 -1.16 0.71 -12.17
CA ALA A 395 -1.28 1.72 -11.11
C ALA A 395 -2.42 2.71 -11.38
N THR A 396 -2.59 3.12 -12.64
CA THR A 396 -3.68 4.02 -13.05
C THR A 396 -5.05 3.35 -12.94
N GLU A 397 -5.17 2.07 -13.34
CA GLU A 397 -6.42 1.32 -13.21
C GLU A 397 -6.77 1.01 -11.75
N ILE A 398 -5.77 0.67 -10.93
CA ILE A 398 -5.95 0.49 -9.48
C ILE A 398 -6.42 1.80 -8.86
N ALA A 399 -5.83 2.95 -9.22
CA ALA A 399 -6.23 4.25 -8.69
C ALA A 399 -7.68 4.63 -9.01
N LYS A 400 -8.23 4.15 -10.13
CA LYS A 400 -9.64 4.32 -10.49
C LYS A 400 -10.56 3.42 -9.66
N ALA A 401 -10.13 2.19 -9.38
CA ALA A 401 -10.91 1.22 -8.61
C ALA A 401 -10.87 1.52 -7.09
N ASP A 402 -9.69 1.83 -6.56
CA ASP A 402 -9.45 2.13 -5.15
C ASP A 402 -8.38 3.22 -5.00
N SER A 403 -8.79 4.39 -4.51
CA SER A 403 -7.92 5.55 -4.33
C SER A 403 -7.28 5.65 -2.94
N SER A 404 -7.55 4.69 -2.04
CA SER A 404 -7.15 4.77 -0.63
C SER A 404 -5.64 4.80 -0.42
N GLN A 405 -4.87 4.06 -1.23
CA GLN A 405 -3.42 3.93 -1.09
C GLN A 405 -2.63 4.69 -2.17
N VAL A 406 -3.30 5.36 -3.11
CA VAL A 406 -2.65 6.17 -4.16
C VAL A 406 -1.72 7.27 -3.60
N PRO A 407 -2.02 7.94 -2.46
CA PRO A 407 -1.08 8.88 -1.83
C PRO A 407 0.29 8.29 -1.53
N ASN A 408 0.36 6.98 -1.29
CA ASN A 408 1.62 6.27 -1.00
C ASN A 408 2.40 5.92 -2.27
N LEU A 409 1.77 5.89 -3.44
CA LEU A 409 2.44 5.63 -4.72
C LEU A 409 3.09 6.89 -5.32
N ILE A 410 2.56 8.09 -5.03
CA ILE A 410 3.11 9.34 -5.58
C ILE A 410 4.58 9.55 -5.16
N PRO A 411 4.97 9.41 -3.88
CA PRO A 411 6.37 9.50 -3.47
C PRO A 411 7.25 8.46 -4.17
N VAL A 412 6.74 7.26 -4.43
CA VAL A 412 7.48 6.20 -5.14
C VAL A 412 7.77 6.60 -6.59
N LEU A 413 6.81 7.19 -7.29
CA LEU A 413 7.02 7.72 -8.65
C LEU A 413 8.02 8.88 -8.65
N MET A 414 7.92 9.80 -7.68
CA MET A 414 8.86 10.90 -7.54
C MET A 414 10.28 10.42 -7.22
N PHE A 415 10.38 9.40 -6.36
CA PHE A 415 11.64 8.75 -6.04
C PHE A 415 12.27 8.07 -7.27
N LYS A 416 11.45 7.42 -8.10
CA LYS A 416 11.89 6.83 -9.37
C LYS A 416 12.36 7.89 -10.36
N LEU A 417 11.67 9.02 -10.49
CA LEU A 417 12.08 10.17 -11.32
C LEU A 417 13.40 10.82 -10.86
N GLY A 418 13.76 10.69 -9.58
CA GLY A 418 15.05 11.17 -9.07
C GLY A 418 16.26 10.35 -9.52
N ARG A 419 16.06 9.28 -10.31
CA ARG A 419 17.10 8.34 -10.75
C ARG A 419 17.36 8.44 -12.26
N PRO A 420 18.53 8.00 -12.74
CA PRO A 420 18.80 7.96 -14.18
C PRO A 420 17.83 7.00 -14.87
N LEU A 421 17.07 7.54 -15.83
CA LEU A 421 16.05 6.82 -16.59
C LEU A 421 16.05 7.30 -18.03
N GLU A 422 15.65 6.41 -18.94
CA GLU A 422 15.42 6.78 -20.34
C GLU A 422 14.36 7.90 -20.43
N PRO A 423 14.55 8.90 -21.32
CA PRO A 423 13.62 10.03 -21.43
C PRO A 423 12.16 9.62 -21.71
N THR A 424 11.97 8.51 -22.42
CA THR A 424 10.63 7.94 -22.70
C THR A 424 9.95 7.44 -21.43
N LEU A 425 10.69 6.80 -20.53
CA LEU A 425 10.17 6.30 -19.24
C LEU A 425 9.91 7.45 -18.28
N CYS A 426 10.80 8.45 -18.22
CA CYS A 426 10.57 9.69 -17.49
C CYS A 426 9.25 10.33 -17.91
N ARG A 427 9.02 10.45 -19.22
CA ARG A 427 7.76 10.96 -19.77
C ARG A 427 6.59 10.10 -19.32
N ASN A 428 6.66 8.78 -19.45
CA ASN A 428 5.55 7.91 -19.06
C ASN A 428 5.19 8.08 -17.57
N ILE A 429 6.18 8.14 -16.67
CA ILE A 429 5.94 8.37 -15.23
C ILE A 429 5.30 9.75 -15.00
N LEU A 430 5.82 10.81 -15.63
CA LEU A 430 5.29 12.17 -15.48
C LEU A 430 3.83 12.26 -15.91
N TYR A 431 3.45 11.63 -17.01
CA TYR A 431 2.08 11.61 -17.51
C TYR A 431 1.15 10.67 -16.71
N THR A 432 1.69 9.72 -15.94
CA THR A 432 0.92 8.94 -14.97
C THR A 432 0.48 9.79 -13.77
N LEU A 433 1.24 10.81 -13.35
CA LEU A 433 0.91 11.63 -12.17
C LEU A 433 -0.50 12.27 -12.24
N PRO A 434 -0.89 12.99 -13.32
CA PRO A 434 -2.27 13.48 -13.46
C PRO A 434 -3.32 12.36 -13.52
N ALA A 435 -2.98 11.20 -14.08
CA ALA A 435 -3.89 10.07 -14.22
C ALA A 435 -4.24 9.42 -12.88
N LEU A 436 -3.37 9.54 -11.86
CA LEU A 436 -3.64 9.14 -10.48
C LEU A 436 -4.57 10.11 -9.74
N GLY A 437 -4.79 11.32 -10.28
CA GLY A 437 -5.61 12.38 -9.70
C GLY A 437 -7.12 12.18 -9.80
N VAL A 438 -7.61 10.93 -9.83
CA VAL A 438 -9.05 10.63 -9.97
C VAL A 438 -9.84 11.05 -8.73
N HIS A 439 -9.25 10.93 -7.54
CA HIS A 439 -9.91 11.25 -6.28
C HIS A 439 -9.29 12.47 -5.57
N LYS A 440 -10.14 13.21 -4.84
CA LYS A 440 -9.79 14.49 -4.18
C LYS A 440 -8.61 14.41 -3.22
N VAL A 441 -8.40 13.26 -2.60
CA VAL A 441 -7.37 13.04 -1.57
C VAL A 441 -5.96 13.16 -2.15
N CYS A 442 -5.77 12.79 -3.41
CA CYS A 442 -4.45 12.76 -4.05
C CYS A 442 -4.05 14.11 -4.66
N VAL A 443 -5.02 15.01 -4.91
CA VAL A 443 -4.81 16.23 -5.69
C VAL A 443 -3.76 17.14 -5.05
N ALA A 444 -3.82 17.38 -3.74
CA ALA A 444 -2.88 18.26 -3.07
C ALA A 444 -1.43 17.74 -3.11
N GLN A 445 -1.24 16.43 -3.15
CA GLN A 445 0.09 15.81 -3.21
C GLN A 445 0.64 15.81 -4.64
N ILE A 446 -0.19 15.46 -5.62
CA ILE A 446 0.18 15.55 -7.04
C ILE A 446 0.50 17.00 -7.41
N LEU A 447 -0.32 17.95 -6.96
CA LEU A 447 -0.12 19.37 -7.23
C LEU A 447 1.21 19.88 -6.65
N ARG A 448 1.54 19.48 -5.40
CA ARG A 448 2.85 19.78 -4.80
C ARG A 448 4.00 19.19 -5.61
N ALA A 449 3.89 17.93 -6.05
CA ALA A 449 4.90 17.30 -6.91
C ALA A 449 5.10 18.05 -8.24
N LEU A 450 4.01 18.45 -8.89
CA LEU A 450 4.06 19.25 -10.12
C LEU A 450 4.65 20.65 -9.88
N GLN A 451 4.32 21.31 -8.77
CA GLN A 451 4.90 22.61 -8.40
C GLN A 451 6.42 22.53 -8.17
N VAL A 452 6.90 21.46 -7.53
CA VAL A 452 8.34 21.21 -7.38
C VAL A 452 9.01 21.06 -8.74
N LEU A 453 8.42 20.30 -9.67
CA LEU A 453 8.93 20.20 -11.04
C LEU A 453 8.91 21.56 -11.78
N GLY A 454 7.84 22.34 -11.61
CA GLY A 454 7.68 23.68 -12.20
C GLY A 454 8.64 24.74 -11.65
N SER A 455 9.30 24.49 -10.52
CA SER A 455 10.38 25.37 -10.03
C SER A 455 11.61 25.35 -10.96
N THR A 456 11.78 24.28 -11.74
CA THR A 456 12.87 24.15 -12.70
C THR A 456 12.46 24.78 -14.04
N PRO A 457 13.19 25.79 -14.57
CA PRO A 457 12.75 26.58 -15.71
C PRO A 457 12.57 25.78 -17.01
N THR A 458 13.36 24.72 -17.21
CA THR A 458 13.30 23.82 -18.38
C THR A 458 12.08 22.89 -18.35
N LEU A 459 11.52 22.62 -17.18
CA LEU A 459 10.36 21.73 -17.02
C LEU A 459 9.04 22.49 -16.95
N GLN A 460 9.05 23.83 -16.92
CA GLN A 460 7.82 24.63 -16.78
C GLN A 460 6.79 24.36 -17.87
N ALA A 461 7.21 24.18 -19.14
CA ALA A 461 6.30 23.85 -20.23
C ALA A 461 5.61 22.49 -20.01
N VAL A 462 6.39 21.49 -19.58
CA VAL A 462 5.87 20.15 -19.24
C VAL A 462 4.94 20.22 -18.03
N THR A 463 5.36 20.89 -16.95
CA THR A 463 4.56 21.08 -15.74
C THR A 463 3.23 21.75 -16.04
N LEU A 464 3.21 22.78 -16.89
CA LEU A 464 1.98 23.46 -17.28
C LEU A 464 1.01 22.50 -17.96
N ARG A 465 1.49 21.67 -18.89
CA ARG A 465 0.67 20.66 -19.57
C ARG A 465 0.19 19.55 -18.61
N LEU A 466 1.01 19.14 -17.66
CA LEU A 466 0.63 18.17 -16.62
C LEU A 466 -0.42 18.76 -15.67
N MET A 467 -0.28 20.02 -15.26
CA MET A 467 -1.28 20.73 -14.45
C MET A 467 -2.62 20.87 -15.19
N THR A 468 -2.57 21.16 -16.50
CA THR A 468 -3.79 21.16 -17.33
C THR A 468 -4.43 19.78 -17.37
N SER A 469 -3.64 18.71 -17.57
CA SER A 469 -4.14 17.33 -17.57
C SER A 469 -4.75 16.92 -16.22
N LEU A 470 -4.20 17.43 -15.11
CA LEU A 470 -4.74 17.21 -13.76
C LEU A 470 -6.05 17.98 -13.55
N TRP A 471 -6.11 19.24 -14.01
CA TRP A 471 -7.31 20.07 -13.97
C TRP A 471 -8.48 19.44 -14.74
N GLU A 472 -8.22 18.81 -15.90
CA GLU A 472 -9.24 18.08 -16.66
C GLU A 472 -9.93 16.99 -15.82
N LYS A 473 -9.20 16.39 -14.86
CA LYS A 473 -9.75 15.41 -13.92
C LYS A 473 -10.38 16.06 -12.70
N GLN A 474 -9.79 17.14 -12.21
CA GLN A 474 -10.13 17.79 -10.93
C GLN A 474 -10.10 19.32 -11.06
N ASP A 475 -11.28 19.90 -11.26
CA ASP A 475 -11.47 21.34 -11.50
C ASP A 475 -10.88 22.26 -10.42
N ARG A 476 -10.81 21.76 -9.17
CA ARG A 476 -10.24 22.48 -8.02
C ARG A 476 -8.80 22.96 -8.22
N VAL A 477 -8.08 22.43 -9.21
CA VAL A 477 -6.70 22.79 -9.57
C VAL A 477 -6.65 24.06 -10.43
N TYR A 478 -7.80 24.53 -10.92
CA TYR A 478 -7.86 25.70 -11.80
C TYR A 478 -7.19 26.96 -11.22
N PRO A 479 -7.40 27.35 -9.95
CA PRO A 479 -6.76 28.55 -9.39
C PRO A 479 -5.23 28.48 -9.45
N GLU A 480 -4.64 27.32 -9.10
CA GLU A 480 -3.20 27.12 -9.17
C GLU A 480 -2.68 27.05 -10.61
N LEU A 481 -3.44 26.46 -11.53
CA LEU A 481 -3.11 26.45 -12.96
C LEU A 481 -3.12 27.88 -13.53
N GLN A 482 -4.14 28.67 -13.24
CA GLN A 482 -4.25 30.06 -13.67
C GLN A 482 -3.10 30.90 -13.11
N ARG A 483 -2.77 30.72 -11.82
CA ARG A 483 -1.61 31.37 -11.19
C ARG A 483 -0.30 30.99 -11.88
N PHE A 484 -0.11 29.70 -12.18
CA PHE A 484 1.11 29.22 -12.84
C PHE A 484 1.25 29.77 -14.28
N MET A 485 0.14 29.85 -15.03
CA MET A 485 0.12 30.49 -16.35
C MET A 485 0.46 31.99 -16.27
N ALA A 486 -0.11 32.73 -15.32
CA ALA A 486 0.19 34.16 -15.17
C ALA A 486 1.65 34.41 -14.78
N MET A 487 2.26 33.55 -13.96
CA MET A 487 3.68 33.65 -13.62
C MET A 487 4.61 33.39 -14.82
N SER A 488 4.15 32.63 -15.83
CA SER A 488 4.94 32.33 -17.03
C SER A 488 5.17 33.54 -17.93
N ASP A 489 4.41 34.62 -17.73
CA ASP A 489 4.51 35.87 -18.51
C ASP A 489 5.68 36.77 -18.08
N MET A 490 6.25 36.51 -16.90
CA MET A 490 7.41 37.23 -16.42
C MET A 490 8.67 36.71 -17.11
N ALA A 491 9.12 37.43 -18.14
CA ALA A 491 10.34 37.13 -18.87
C ALA A 491 11.55 37.11 -17.91
N SER A 492 12.07 35.92 -17.64
CA SER A 492 13.36 35.76 -16.96
C SER A 492 14.46 35.99 -17.98
N LEU A 493 15.29 37.02 -17.74
CA LEU A 493 16.42 37.44 -18.59
C LEU A 493 17.49 36.35 -18.80
N SER A 494 17.37 35.19 -18.15
CA SER A 494 18.35 34.11 -18.09
C SER A 494 17.97 32.82 -18.82
N VAL A 495 16.80 32.73 -19.48
CA VAL A 495 16.30 31.48 -20.09
C VAL A 495 16.54 31.45 -21.60
N SER A 496 16.96 30.30 -22.13
CA SER A 496 17.20 30.09 -23.56
C SER A 496 15.95 30.34 -24.42
N LYS A 497 16.15 30.74 -25.68
CA LYS A 497 15.05 31.02 -26.63
C LYS A 497 14.14 29.82 -26.86
N ASP A 498 14.70 28.61 -26.91
CA ASP A 498 13.95 27.38 -27.13
C ASP A 498 13.03 27.04 -25.95
N THR A 499 13.53 27.19 -24.72
CA THR A 499 12.73 26.97 -23.51
C THR A 499 11.64 28.02 -23.34
N GLN A 500 11.84 29.25 -23.83
CA GLN A 500 10.77 30.25 -23.88
C GLN A 500 9.70 29.90 -24.91
N TRP A 501 10.10 29.42 -26.09
CA TRP A 501 9.17 28.94 -27.12
C TRP A 501 8.28 27.79 -26.62
N GLU A 502 8.86 26.79 -25.98
CA GLU A 502 8.13 25.65 -25.42
C GLU A 502 7.08 26.09 -24.39
N LYS A 503 7.38 27.11 -23.58
CA LYS A 503 6.43 27.68 -22.61
C LYS A 503 5.25 28.35 -23.29
N VAL A 504 5.50 29.17 -24.32
CA VAL A 504 4.43 29.86 -25.06
C VAL A 504 3.51 28.85 -25.75
N VAL A 505 4.08 27.81 -26.37
CA VAL A 505 3.30 26.72 -26.98
C VAL A 505 2.47 25.98 -25.92
N ALA A 506 3.08 25.63 -24.78
CA ALA A 506 2.37 24.97 -23.69
C ALA A 506 1.22 25.82 -23.13
N LYS A 507 1.45 27.14 -22.92
CA LYS A 507 0.43 28.10 -22.48
C LYS A 507 -0.73 28.17 -23.46
N ALA A 508 -0.44 28.34 -24.74
CA ALA A 508 -1.46 28.39 -25.79
C ALA A 508 -2.27 27.10 -25.88
N ALA A 509 -1.62 25.93 -25.78
CA ALA A 509 -2.30 24.64 -25.75
C ALA A 509 -3.19 24.49 -24.50
N SER A 510 -2.72 24.96 -23.34
CA SER A 510 -3.49 24.90 -22.09
C SER A 510 -4.71 25.81 -22.13
N ILE A 511 -4.58 27.03 -22.64
CA ILE A 511 -5.71 27.95 -22.89
C ILE A 511 -6.76 27.28 -23.78
N ARG A 512 -6.33 26.69 -24.90
CA ARG A 512 -7.21 25.98 -25.82
C ARG A 512 -8.00 24.88 -25.10
N ASP A 513 -7.32 24.05 -24.31
CA ASP A 513 -7.93 22.92 -23.63
C ASP A 513 -8.90 23.39 -22.54
N ILE A 514 -8.58 24.48 -21.83
CA ILE A 514 -9.51 25.12 -20.87
C ILE A 514 -10.80 25.55 -21.56
N CYS A 515 -10.68 26.29 -22.67
CA CYS A 515 -11.82 26.76 -23.45
C CYS A 515 -12.66 25.61 -24.02
N LYS A 516 -12.04 24.49 -24.39
CA LYS A 516 -12.74 23.31 -24.93
C LYS A 516 -13.47 22.50 -23.87
N GLN A 517 -12.84 22.25 -22.73
CA GLN A 517 -13.39 21.33 -21.74
C GLN A 517 -14.45 21.97 -20.85
N ARG A 518 -14.27 23.25 -20.46
CA ARG A 518 -15.18 23.96 -19.55
C ARG A 518 -15.45 25.40 -20.01
N PRO A 519 -16.07 25.59 -21.18
CA PRO A 519 -16.28 26.91 -21.77
C PRO A 519 -17.05 27.86 -20.84
N TYR A 520 -18.12 27.38 -20.19
CA TYR A 520 -18.99 28.22 -19.34
C TYR A 520 -18.38 28.62 -17.99
N GLN A 521 -17.44 27.83 -17.45
CA GLN A 521 -16.89 28.07 -16.12
C GLN A 521 -15.65 28.96 -16.18
N HIS A 522 -14.72 28.63 -17.07
CA HIS A 522 -13.38 29.24 -17.11
C HIS A 522 -13.05 29.89 -18.45
N GLY A 523 -13.91 29.72 -19.47
CA GLY A 523 -13.65 30.16 -20.82
C GLY A 523 -13.55 31.69 -20.98
N ALA A 524 -14.42 32.43 -20.29
CA ALA A 524 -14.42 33.89 -20.31
C ALA A 524 -13.12 34.48 -19.72
N ASP A 525 -12.60 33.89 -18.64
CA ASP A 525 -11.35 34.30 -17.99
C ASP A 525 -10.14 34.17 -18.92
N MET A 526 -10.20 33.27 -19.91
CA MET A 526 -9.11 33.04 -20.86
C MET A 526 -9.04 34.09 -21.97
N LEU A 527 -10.06 34.95 -22.16
CA LEU A 527 -10.07 35.93 -23.26
C LEU A 527 -8.89 36.91 -23.22
N ALA A 528 -8.51 37.36 -22.03
CA ALA A 528 -7.35 38.24 -21.85
C ALA A 528 -6.06 37.53 -22.30
N ALA A 529 -5.89 36.26 -21.91
CA ALA A 529 -4.73 35.46 -22.27
C ALA A 529 -4.70 35.11 -23.77
N ILE A 530 -5.85 34.85 -24.39
CA ILE A 530 -5.98 34.64 -25.84
C ILE A 530 -5.51 35.89 -26.59
N SER A 531 -6.02 37.06 -26.22
CA SER A 531 -5.64 38.33 -26.83
C SER A 531 -4.14 38.60 -26.67
N GLN A 532 -3.60 38.35 -25.48
CA GLN A 532 -2.17 38.51 -25.20
C GLN A 532 -1.30 37.64 -26.13
N VAL A 533 -1.58 36.34 -26.23
CA VAL A 533 -0.80 35.42 -27.09
C VAL A 533 -0.87 35.84 -28.55
N LEU A 534 -2.03 36.27 -29.04
CA LEU A 534 -2.19 36.76 -30.42
C LEU A 534 -1.38 38.04 -30.69
N ASN A 535 -1.22 38.91 -29.68
CA ASN A 535 -0.42 40.13 -29.79
C ASN A 535 1.08 39.84 -29.77
N GLU A 536 1.51 38.84 -29.00
CA GLU A 536 2.92 38.47 -28.86
C GLU A 536 3.43 37.58 -30.00
N CYS A 537 2.55 36.78 -30.62
CA CYS A 537 2.90 35.76 -31.62
C CYS A 537 2.68 36.21 -33.08
N THR A 538 3.40 37.23 -33.53
CA THR A 538 3.25 37.83 -34.87
C THR A 538 4.23 37.28 -35.91
N LYS A 539 5.29 36.58 -35.49
CA LYS A 539 6.34 36.08 -36.39
C LYS A 539 5.91 34.78 -37.10
N PRO A 540 6.55 34.43 -38.24
CA PRO A 540 6.20 33.23 -39.01
C PRO A 540 6.44 31.92 -38.23
N ASP A 541 7.48 31.87 -37.41
CA ASP A 541 7.81 30.75 -36.50
C ASP A 541 6.83 30.60 -35.34
N GLN A 542 6.03 31.62 -35.04
CA GLN A 542 5.08 31.66 -33.92
C GLN A 542 3.62 31.36 -34.33
N ALA A 543 3.40 30.79 -35.51
CA ALA A 543 2.05 30.46 -35.98
C ALA A 543 1.34 29.43 -35.08
N THR A 544 2.08 28.49 -34.48
CA THR A 544 1.49 27.39 -33.68
C THR A 544 0.76 27.89 -32.41
N PRO A 545 1.37 28.69 -31.52
CA PRO A 545 0.65 29.26 -30.37
C PRO A 545 -0.58 30.09 -30.76
N ALA A 546 -0.45 30.93 -31.79
CA ALA A 546 -1.56 31.75 -32.28
C ALA A 546 -2.73 30.89 -32.80
N ALA A 547 -2.43 29.82 -33.54
CA ALA A 547 -3.46 28.87 -34.00
C ALA A 547 -4.14 28.14 -32.83
N LEU A 548 -3.37 27.74 -31.80
CA LEU A 548 -3.91 27.06 -30.63
C LEU A 548 -4.92 27.93 -29.86
N VAL A 549 -4.60 29.20 -29.60
CA VAL A 549 -5.54 30.09 -28.92
C VAL A 549 -6.76 30.46 -29.78
N LEU A 550 -6.61 30.53 -31.11
CA LEU A 550 -7.75 30.66 -32.03
C LEU A 550 -8.66 29.44 -32.01
N GLN A 551 -8.11 28.22 -31.88
CA GLN A 551 -8.93 27.02 -31.65
C GLN A 551 -9.67 27.06 -30.31
N GLY A 552 -9.08 27.67 -29.28
CA GLY A 552 -9.76 27.94 -28.00
C GLY A 552 -10.93 28.89 -28.20
N LEU A 553 -10.71 30.00 -28.92
CA LEU A 553 -11.73 30.98 -29.23
C LEU A 553 -12.87 30.42 -30.08
N HIS A 554 -12.54 29.59 -31.06
CA HIS A 554 -13.52 28.79 -31.81
C HIS A 554 -14.41 27.99 -30.85
N ALA A 555 -13.83 27.28 -29.89
CA ALA A 555 -14.61 26.50 -28.91
C ALA A 555 -15.52 27.39 -28.04
N LEU A 556 -15.06 28.60 -27.67
CA LEU A 556 -15.90 29.56 -26.94
C LEU A 556 -17.06 30.10 -27.77
N CYS A 557 -16.83 30.39 -29.05
CA CYS A 557 -17.88 30.81 -29.97
C CYS A 557 -18.89 29.68 -30.24
N GLN A 558 -18.39 28.44 -30.41
CA GLN A 558 -19.23 27.25 -30.60
C GLN A 558 -20.10 26.95 -29.37
N ALA A 559 -19.58 27.20 -28.17
CA ALA A 559 -20.32 27.07 -26.91
C ALA A 559 -21.20 28.29 -26.58
N GLU A 560 -21.25 29.30 -27.47
CA GLU A 560 -21.99 30.56 -27.30
C GLU A 560 -21.59 31.38 -26.06
N VAL A 561 -20.40 31.13 -25.49
CA VAL A 561 -19.84 31.92 -24.38
C VAL A 561 -19.41 33.31 -24.87
N VAL A 562 -19.00 33.40 -26.13
CA VAL A 562 -18.52 34.64 -26.75
C VAL A 562 -19.13 34.82 -28.13
N CYS A 563 -19.63 36.01 -28.42
CA CYS A 563 -20.20 36.32 -29.72
C CYS A 563 -19.13 36.39 -30.82
N ILE A 564 -19.32 35.63 -31.90
CA ILE A 564 -18.40 35.60 -33.04
C ILE A 564 -18.23 36.97 -33.70
N ARG A 565 -19.28 37.80 -33.73
CA ARG A 565 -19.24 39.15 -34.31
C ARG A 565 -18.33 40.09 -33.52
N SER A 566 -18.56 40.21 -32.21
CA SER A 566 -17.74 41.08 -31.37
C SER A 566 -16.29 40.62 -31.35
N THR A 567 -16.08 39.30 -31.33
CA THR A 567 -14.78 38.66 -31.43
C THR A 567 -14.05 39.03 -32.72
N TRP A 568 -14.70 38.86 -33.88
CA TRP A 568 -14.08 39.21 -35.16
C TRP A 568 -13.81 40.71 -35.28
N ASN A 569 -14.72 41.56 -34.82
CA ASN A 569 -14.49 43.01 -34.81
C ASN A 569 -13.24 43.40 -34.00
N ALA A 570 -12.97 42.69 -32.89
CA ALA A 570 -11.78 42.91 -32.08
C ALA A 570 -10.48 42.36 -32.71
N LEU A 571 -10.55 41.24 -33.46
CA LEU A 571 -9.38 40.55 -34.01
C LEU A 571 -9.05 40.93 -35.46
N SER A 572 -10.05 41.35 -36.24
CA SER A 572 -9.94 41.69 -37.66
C SER A 572 -8.80 42.67 -37.98
N PRO A 573 -8.56 43.75 -37.21
CA PRO A 573 -7.46 44.68 -37.48
C PRO A 573 -6.07 44.03 -37.51
N LYS A 574 -5.91 42.86 -36.87
CA LYS A 574 -4.62 42.17 -36.72
C LYS A 574 -4.51 40.93 -37.61
N LEU A 575 -5.63 40.22 -37.80
CA LEU A 575 -5.64 38.92 -38.47
C LEU A 575 -6.16 38.95 -39.91
N SER A 576 -6.74 40.07 -40.36
CA SER A 576 -7.29 40.20 -41.73
C SER A 576 -6.21 40.05 -42.81
N CYS A 577 -5.00 40.55 -42.55
CA CYS A 577 -3.86 40.48 -43.47
C CYS A 577 -2.85 39.37 -43.10
N ASP A 578 -3.21 38.42 -42.25
CA ASP A 578 -2.30 37.33 -41.85
C ASP A 578 -2.18 36.30 -42.98
N THR A 579 -0.97 36.09 -43.48
CA THR A 579 -0.70 35.20 -44.61
C THR A 579 -0.21 33.80 -44.18
N ARG A 580 -0.10 33.54 -42.87
CA ARG A 580 0.43 32.28 -42.36
C ARG A 580 -0.59 31.14 -42.59
N PRO A 581 -0.23 30.05 -43.30
CA PRO A 581 -1.19 29.01 -43.69
C PRO A 581 -1.96 28.36 -42.52
N LEU A 582 -1.28 28.15 -41.39
CA LEU A 582 -1.90 27.56 -40.21
C LEU A 582 -2.98 28.47 -39.61
N ILE A 583 -2.77 29.78 -39.64
CA ILE A 583 -3.73 30.78 -39.12
C ILE A 583 -4.91 30.90 -40.08
N LEU A 584 -4.66 30.98 -41.39
CA LEU A 584 -5.71 31.01 -42.42
C LEU A 584 -6.65 29.80 -42.30
N LYS A 585 -6.08 28.60 -42.07
CA LYS A 585 -6.86 27.38 -41.83
C LYS A 585 -7.75 27.51 -40.60
N THR A 586 -7.19 27.92 -39.46
CA THR A 586 -7.97 28.03 -38.20
C THR A 586 -9.01 29.15 -38.25
N LEU A 587 -8.75 30.25 -38.96
CA LEU A 587 -9.75 31.29 -39.21
C LEU A 587 -10.89 30.81 -40.10
N SER A 588 -10.58 30.03 -41.13
CA SER A 588 -11.60 29.38 -41.97
C SER A 588 -12.47 28.44 -41.14
N GLU A 589 -11.88 27.67 -40.23
CA GLU A 589 -12.62 26.83 -39.25
C GLU A 589 -13.50 27.70 -38.32
N LEU A 590 -12.98 28.82 -37.79
CA LEU A 590 -13.75 29.75 -36.97
C LEU A 590 -14.97 30.30 -37.70
N PHE A 591 -14.80 30.72 -38.96
CA PHE A 591 -15.90 31.24 -39.77
C PHE A 591 -16.89 30.17 -40.21
N SER A 592 -16.49 28.91 -40.24
CA SER A 592 -17.40 27.80 -40.51
C SER A 592 -18.49 27.63 -39.44
N LEU A 593 -18.32 28.23 -38.25
CA LEU A 593 -19.34 28.26 -37.19
C LEU A 593 -20.49 29.23 -37.47
N VAL A 594 -20.28 30.20 -38.37
CA VAL A 594 -21.27 31.25 -38.63
C VAL A 594 -22.63 30.68 -39.08
N PRO A 595 -22.72 29.74 -40.03
CA PRO A 595 -24.02 29.13 -40.38
C PRO A 595 -24.69 28.39 -39.22
N SER A 596 -23.92 27.85 -38.26
CA SER A 596 -24.48 27.11 -37.11
C SER A 596 -24.94 28.00 -35.96
N LEU A 597 -24.44 29.23 -35.88
CA LEU A 597 -24.76 30.22 -34.84
C LEU A 597 -25.84 31.21 -35.31
N MET A 598 -26.65 30.82 -36.30
CA MET A 598 -27.69 31.65 -36.92
C MET A 598 -28.70 32.12 -35.89
N VAL A 599 -28.75 33.44 -35.69
CA VAL A 599 -29.87 34.11 -35.03
C VAL A 599 -30.69 34.75 -36.13
N ASN A 600 -32.02 34.53 -36.13
CA ASN A 600 -32.94 35.13 -37.10
C ASN A 600 -33.04 36.66 -36.89
N SER A 601 -32.01 37.40 -37.31
CA SER A 601 -32.03 38.86 -37.34
C SER A 601 -31.45 39.37 -38.66
N ASN A 602 -32.06 40.39 -39.25
CA ASN A 602 -31.62 40.99 -40.52
C ASN A 602 -30.20 41.56 -40.43
N GLU A 603 -29.74 41.93 -39.23
CA GLU A 603 -28.36 42.37 -39.01
C GLU A 603 -27.36 41.21 -39.07
N TYR A 604 -27.78 39.97 -38.77
CA TYR A 604 -26.95 38.77 -38.85
C TYR A 604 -26.51 38.51 -40.28
N GLU A 605 -27.45 38.46 -41.22
CA GLU A 605 -27.19 38.13 -42.63
C GLU A 605 -26.24 39.12 -43.32
N VAL A 606 -26.42 40.43 -43.10
CA VAL A 606 -25.58 41.48 -43.71
C VAL A 606 -24.13 41.42 -43.22
N CYS A 607 -23.93 41.12 -41.94
CA CYS A 607 -22.60 41.11 -41.32
C CYS A 607 -21.81 39.84 -41.67
N VAL A 608 -22.49 38.69 -41.77
CA VAL A 608 -21.88 37.42 -42.20
C VAL A 608 -21.33 37.55 -43.62
N LEU A 609 -22.14 38.08 -44.54
CA LEU A 609 -21.74 38.29 -45.93
C LEU A 609 -20.62 39.33 -46.04
N ALA A 610 -20.66 40.42 -45.28
CA ALA A 610 -19.62 41.45 -45.31
C ALA A 610 -18.26 40.98 -44.75
N ASN A 611 -18.25 40.23 -43.65
CA ASN A 611 -17.01 39.73 -43.03
C ASN A 611 -16.38 38.57 -43.83
N PHE A 612 -17.18 37.64 -44.36
CA PHE A 612 -16.69 36.62 -45.29
C PHE A 612 -16.15 37.26 -46.57
N CYS A 613 -16.88 38.21 -47.18
CA CYS A 613 -16.45 38.84 -48.42
C CYS A 613 -15.21 39.73 -48.25
N THR A 614 -14.98 40.35 -47.09
CA THR A 614 -13.78 41.17 -46.84
C THR A 614 -12.55 40.32 -46.60
N TYR A 615 -12.65 39.22 -45.86
CA TYR A 615 -11.53 38.32 -45.62
C TYR A 615 -11.07 37.57 -46.88
N PHE A 616 -12.00 37.01 -47.67
CA PHE A 616 -11.71 36.32 -48.94
C PHE A 616 -11.40 37.25 -50.13
N LYS A 617 -11.60 38.57 -49.99
CA LYS A 617 -11.12 39.56 -50.98
C LYS A 617 -9.71 40.04 -50.70
N ALA A 618 -9.22 39.92 -49.47
CA ALA A 618 -7.92 40.42 -49.03
C ALA A 618 -6.80 39.35 -49.12
N ASN A 619 -7.16 38.07 -49.18
CA ASN A 619 -6.28 36.91 -49.38
C ASN A 619 -6.77 36.10 -50.58
#